data_AF-A0A371X7N0-F1
#
_entry.id   AF-A0A371X7N0-F1
#
_cell.length_a   1.000
_cell.length_b   1.000
_cell.length_c   1.000
_cell.angle_alpha   90.00
_cell.angle_beta   90.00
_cell.angle_gamma   90.00
#
_symmetry.space_group_name_H-M   'P 1'
#
loop_
_entity.id
_entity.type
_entity.pdbx_description
1 polymer ?
#
loop_
_entity_poly.entity_id
_entity_poly.type
_entity_poly.pdbx_seq_one_letter_code
_entity_poly.pdbx_strand_id
1 'polypeptide(L)'
;MCVCVMTIFEKFRSDRSGNMILACALAMPVMVMAMGGALSYGMAYSGRSDIQNALDTALLGGYGESDEFDETRARMLFANNLNGIEVSELTFFENGEGGMAGRAVAEQPALMLQMFGMETIKFGAVAAVEPSMEKKIVSATFKPTAVSGAFDKDIYFFTRDASGRKTRRELVLSYDVTSKHPQLGWTSATVRPDLNRTHTINVGEYSSYGYEMVVYEDVTLKGNRSGPGVTVKSYDSDGPDVEDRMRREGACGKANGEAVSWEDGGDRNFQDFKYTVTCDERMKKSDTMRLVK
;
A
#
# COMPACT_ATOMS: atom_id res chain seq x y z
N MET A 1 79.52 -39.96 -17.92
CA MET A 1 78.33 -39.07 -17.91
C MET A 1 77.49 -39.14 -16.62
N CYS A 2 77.96 -39.76 -15.53
CA CYS A 2 77.15 -39.98 -14.31
C CYS A 2 77.54 -39.12 -13.08
N VAL A 3 78.67 -38.40 -13.13
CA VAL A 3 79.23 -37.72 -11.93
C VAL A 3 78.64 -36.32 -11.71
N CYS A 4 78.02 -35.70 -12.71
CA CYS A 4 77.51 -34.32 -12.59
C CYS A 4 76.18 -34.23 -11.82
N VAL A 5 75.39 -35.31 -11.78
CA VAL A 5 74.03 -35.32 -11.19
C VAL A 5 74.07 -35.44 -9.65
N MET A 6 75.07 -36.12 -9.08
CA MET A 6 75.17 -36.31 -7.62
C MET A 6 75.59 -35.04 -6.87
N THR A 7 76.47 -34.22 -7.43
CA THR A 7 76.90 -32.95 -6.80
C THR A 7 75.81 -31.88 -6.75
N ILE A 8 74.81 -31.95 -7.63
CA ILE A 8 73.67 -31.01 -7.63
C ILE A 8 72.72 -31.34 -6.47
N PHE A 9 72.49 -32.63 -6.20
CA PHE A 9 71.60 -33.07 -5.12
C PHE A 9 72.14 -32.76 -3.72
N GLU A 10 73.45 -32.86 -3.51
CA GLU A 10 74.07 -32.49 -2.21
C GLU A 10 74.06 -30.98 -1.96
N LYS A 11 74.29 -30.16 -3.01
CA LYS A 11 74.12 -28.70 -2.90
C LYS A 11 72.67 -28.32 -2.61
N PHE A 12 71.70 -28.95 -3.28
CA PHE A 12 70.27 -28.70 -3.06
C PHE A 12 69.82 -29.08 -1.64
N ARG A 13 70.42 -30.11 -1.04
CA ARG A 13 70.13 -30.55 0.33
C ARG A 13 70.74 -29.62 1.40
N SER A 14 71.83 -28.91 1.08
CA SER A 14 72.46 -27.93 1.99
C SER A 14 71.86 -26.53 1.90
N ASP A 15 71.10 -26.25 0.83
CA ASP A 15 70.57 -24.93 0.54
C ASP A 15 69.24 -24.70 1.26
N ARG A 16 69.25 -23.84 2.29
CA ARG A 16 68.05 -23.49 3.07
C ARG A 16 66.95 -22.88 2.21
N SER A 17 67.28 -22.37 1.02
CA SER A 17 66.33 -21.86 0.04
C SER A 17 65.48 -22.95 -0.61
N GLY A 18 65.96 -24.20 -0.72
CA GLY A 18 65.24 -25.32 -1.33
C GLY A 18 63.99 -25.76 -0.57
N ASN A 19 64.03 -25.72 0.78
CA ASN A 19 62.87 -26.01 1.61
C ASN A 19 61.76 -24.96 1.48
N MET A 20 62.12 -23.69 1.25
CA MET A 20 61.13 -22.63 1.03
C MET A 20 60.41 -22.81 -0.31
N ILE A 21 61.12 -23.24 -1.36
CA ILE A 21 60.52 -23.54 -2.66
C ILE A 21 59.54 -24.71 -2.55
N LEU A 22 59.91 -25.79 -1.84
CA LEU A 22 59.04 -26.94 -1.62
C LEU A 22 57.79 -26.58 -0.80
N ALA A 23 57.95 -25.79 0.27
CA ALA A 23 56.82 -25.30 1.06
C ALA A 23 55.88 -24.40 0.25
N CYS A 24 56.45 -23.49 -0.55
CA CYS A 24 55.68 -22.62 -1.45
C CYS A 24 54.95 -23.42 -2.53
N ALA A 25 55.61 -24.41 -3.14
CA ALA A 25 55.03 -25.28 -4.15
C ALA A 25 53.87 -26.13 -3.61
N LEU A 26 53.99 -26.62 -2.37
CA LEU A 26 52.90 -27.36 -1.71
C LEU A 26 51.75 -26.45 -1.25
N ALA A 27 52.04 -25.19 -0.88
CA ALA A 27 51.03 -24.22 -0.47
C ALA A 27 50.27 -23.58 -1.65
N MET A 28 50.91 -23.46 -2.82
CA MET A 28 50.34 -22.77 -3.99
C MET A 28 48.99 -23.35 -4.43
N PRO A 29 48.77 -24.67 -4.53
CA PRO A 29 47.46 -25.24 -4.88
C PRO A 29 46.36 -24.82 -3.90
N VAL A 30 46.66 -24.77 -2.59
CA VAL A 30 45.69 -24.37 -1.56
C VAL A 30 45.35 -22.89 -1.68
N MET A 31 46.35 -22.04 -1.93
CA MET A 31 46.13 -20.60 -2.13
C MET A 31 45.31 -20.33 -3.41
N VAL A 32 45.65 -20.99 -4.52
CA VAL A 32 44.90 -20.87 -5.79
C VAL A 32 43.46 -21.34 -5.61
N MET A 33 43.24 -22.46 -4.92
CA MET A 33 41.89 -22.96 -4.60
C MET A 33 41.11 -21.95 -3.76
N ALA A 34 41.72 -21.38 -2.70
CA ALA A 34 41.08 -20.40 -1.84
C ALA A 34 40.71 -19.12 -2.59
N MET A 35 41.62 -18.58 -3.41
CA MET A 35 41.36 -17.41 -4.25
C MET A 35 40.28 -17.68 -5.29
N GLY A 36 40.33 -18.85 -5.94
CA GLY A 36 39.35 -19.30 -6.91
C GLY A 36 37.95 -19.45 -6.32
N GLY A 37 37.85 -20.05 -5.14
CA GLY A 37 36.60 -20.15 -4.38
C GLY A 37 36.04 -18.79 -3.99
N ALA A 38 36.89 -17.88 -3.50
CA ALA A 38 36.48 -16.52 -3.13
C ALA A 38 35.92 -15.73 -4.32
N LEU A 39 36.60 -15.76 -5.48
CA LEU A 39 36.13 -15.11 -6.70
C LEU A 39 34.81 -15.71 -7.20
N SER A 40 34.71 -17.03 -7.24
CA SER A 40 33.50 -17.72 -7.71
C SER A 40 32.31 -17.46 -6.79
N TYR A 41 32.53 -17.39 -5.48
CA TYR A 41 31.51 -17.00 -4.52
C TYR A 41 31.09 -15.53 -4.69
N GLY A 42 32.04 -14.62 -4.91
CA GLY A 42 31.75 -13.21 -5.18
C GLY A 42 30.87 -13.01 -6.42
N MET A 43 31.17 -13.73 -7.50
CA MET A 43 30.36 -13.74 -8.72
C MET A 43 28.95 -14.32 -8.48
N ALA A 44 28.85 -15.46 -7.77
CA ALA A 44 27.57 -16.07 -7.42
C ALA A 44 26.71 -15.16 -6.52
N TYR A 45 27.33 -14.42 -5.60
CA TYR A 45 26.64 -13.45 -4.75
C TYR A 45 26.11 -12.26 -5.55
N SER A 46 26.93 -11.68 -6.44
CA SER A 46 26.49 -10.63 -7.35
C SER A 46 25.34 -11.12 -8.23
N GLY A 47 25.49 -12.32 -8.82
CA GLY A 47 24.47 -12.89 -9.67
C GLY A 47 23.16 -13.19 -8.94
N ARG A 48 23.23 -13.63 -7.68
CA ARG A 48 22.03 -13.79 -6.85
C ARG A 48 21.31 -12.45 -6.64
N SER A 49 22.05 -11.37 -6.43
CA SER A 49 21.46 -10.03 -6.29
C SER A 49 20.78 -9.58 -7.59
N ASP A 50 21.39 -9.83 -8.74
CA ASP A 50 20.81 -9.50 -10.05
C ASP A 50 19.51 -10.29 -10.30
N ILE A 51 19.51 -11.60 -10.00
CA ILE A 51 18.31 -12.44 -10.13
C ILE A 51 17.21 -11.98 -9.17
N GLN A 52 17.55 -11.62 -7.93
CA GLN A 52 16.57 -11.09 -6.98
C GLN A 52 15.92 -9.82 -7.50
N ASN A 53 16.71 -8.86 -7.98
CA ASN A 53 16.19 -7.60 -8.53
C ASN A 53 15.30 -7.85 -9.77
N ALA A 54 15.68 -8.79 -10.63
CA ALA A 54 14.90 -9.18 -11.79
C ALA A 54 13.59 -9.87 -11.38
N LEU A 55 13.60 -10.77 -10.38
CA LEU A 55 12.42 -11.44 -9.84
C LEU A 55 11.45 -10.44 -9.20
N ASP A 56 11.96 -9.54 -8.36
CA ASP A 56 11.16 -8.51 -7.69
C ASP A 56 10.44 -7.63 -8.73
N THR A 57 11.16 -7.23 -9.78
CA THR A 57 10.61 -6.43 -10.89
C THR A 57 9.58 -7.23 -11.70
N ALA A 58 9.86 -8.50 -11.97
CA ALA A 58 8.98 -9.38 -12.72
C ALA A 58 7.66 -9.64 -11.98
N LEU A 59 7.71 -9.88 -10.66
CA LEU A 59 6.53 -10.14 -9.86
C LEU A 59 5.65 -8.89 -9.74
N LEU A 60 6.23 -7.73 -9.41
CA LEU A 60 5.47 -6.48 -9.34
C LEU A 60 4.90 -6.08 -10.71
N GLY A 61 5.70 -6.16 -11.76
CA GLY A 61 5.27 -5.79 -13.10
C GLY A 61 4.34 -6.81 -13.77
N GLY A 62 4.29 -8.05 -13.27
CA GLY A 62 3.34 -9.08 -13.69
C GLY A 62 1.90 -8.76 -13.30
N TYR A 63 1.67 -8.12 -12.15
CA TYR A 63 0.36 -7.58 -11.79
C TYR A 63 0.06 -6.26 -12.49
N GLY A 64 1.04 -5.35 -12.59
CA GLY A 64 0.83 -4.06 -13.26
C GLY A 64 -0.32 -3.25 -12.65
N GLU A 65 -1.36 -2.98 -13.43
CA GLU A 65 -2.60 -2.30 -13.01
C GLU A 65 -3.80 -3.26 -12.84
N SER A 66 -3.59 -4.57 -13.00
CA SER A 66 -4.63 -5.59 -12.89
C SER A 66 -4.46 -6.44 -11.63
N ASP A 67 -5.58 -6.96 -11.12
CA ASP A 67 -5.61 -7.93 -10.02
C ASP A 67 -5.18 -9.34 -10.44
N GLU A 68 -5.06 -9.59 -11.75
CA GLU A 68 -4.61 -10.85 -12.32
C GLU A 68 -3.13 -10.79 -12.68
N PHE A 69 -2.40 -11.86 -12.36
CA PHE A 69 -0.98 -11.98 -12.67
C PHE A 69 -0.77 -12.44 -14.11
N ASP A 70 -0.11 -11.61 -14.93
CA ASP A 70 0.31 -11.98 -16.28
C ASP A 70 1.71 -12.60 -16.27
N GLU A 71 1.75 -13.94 -16.32
CA GLU A 71 3.00 -14.70 -16.35
C GLU A 71 3.86 -14.38 -17.59
N THR A 72 3.24 -14.09 -18.74
CA THR A 72 3.98 -13.78 -19.98
C THR A 72 4.71 -12.45 -19.81
N ARG A 73 4.02 -11.44 -19.29
CA ARG A 73 4.62 -10.14 -18.96
C ARG A 73 5.70 -10.26 -17.90
N ALA A 74 5.46 -11.02 -16.83
CA ALA A 74 6.45 -11.25 -15.78
C ALA A 74 7.74 -11.89 -16.35
N ARG A 75 7.62 -12.91 -17.21
CA ARG A 75 8.77 -13.54 -17.88
C ARG A 75 9.55 -12.57 -18.75
N MET A 76 8.87 -11.71 -19.51
CA MET A 76 9.53 -10.67 -20.32
C MET A 76 10.27 -9.66 -19.46
N LEU A 77 9.65 -9.19 -18.38
CA LEU A 77 10.30 -8.25 -17.45
C LEU A 77 11.49 -8.88 -16.73
N PHE A 78 11.37 -10.14 -16.32
CA PHE A 78 12.48 -10.89 -15.73
C PHE A 78 13.68 -10.95 -16.69
N ALA A 79 13.45 -11.36 -17.93
CA ALA A 79 14.50 -11.48 -18.94
C ALA A 79 15.16 -10.13 -19.26
N ASN A 80 14.38 -9.04 -19.33
CA ASN A 80 14.90 -7.71 -19.62
C ASN A 80 15.72 -7.10 -18.48
N ASN A 81 15.48 -7.52 -17.23
CA ASN A 81 16.21 -7.04 -16.07
C ASN A 81 17.39 -7.95 -15.67
N LEU A 82 17.66 -8.97 -16.46
CA LEU A 82 18.72 -9.91 -16.20
C LEU A 82 20.04 -9.43 -16.84
N ASN A 83 21.08 -9.26 -16.03
CA ASN A 83 22.39 -8.74 -16.46
C ASN A 83 23.27 -9.81 -17.15
N GLY A 84 22.74 -10.49 -18.19
CA GLY A 84 23.50 -11.46 -18.99
C GLY A 84 23.84 -12.77 -18.27
N ILE A 85 23.11 -13.10 -17.20
CA ILE A 85 23.22 -14.38 -16.48
C ILE A 85 22.35 -15.42 -17.22
N GLU A 86 22.74 -16.69 -17.25
CA GLU A 86 21.86 -17.74 -17.76
C GLU A 86 21.08 -18.38 -16.62
N VAL A 87 19.75 -18.30 -16.71
CA VAL A 87 18.82 -18.88 -15.73
C VAL A 87 18.38 -20.24 -16.22
N SER A 88 18.67 -21.29 -15.45
CA SER A 88 18.33 -22.68 -15.78
C SER A 88 16.90 -23.04 -15.40
N GLU A 89 16.33 -22.36 -14.41
CA GLU A 89 14.96 -22.59 -13.93
C GLU A 89 14.29 -21.26 -13.57
N LEU A 90 13.08 -21.01 -14.07
CA LEU A 90 12.22 -19.89 -13.67
C LEU A 90 10.78 -20.36 -13.53
N THR A 91 10.29 -20.35 -12.30
CA THR A 91 8.92 -20.76 -11.94
C THR A 91 8.19 -19.66 -11.19
N PHE A 92 6.93 -19.45 -11.54
CA PHE A 92 5.99 -18.59 -10.81
C PHE A 92 4.89 -19.49 -10.25
N PHE A 93 4.46 -19.24 -9.03
CA PHE A 93 3.45 -20.04 -8.34
C PHE A 93 2.66 -19.19 -7.35
N GLU A 94 1.42 -19.59 -7.06
CA GLU A 94 0.55 -18.88 -6.13
C GLU A 94 1.11 -18.92 -4.70
N ASN A 95 1.03 -17.77 -4.03
CA ASN A 95 1.46 -17.60 -2.64
C ASN A 95 0.32 -16.96 -1.83
N GLY A 96 -0.63 -17.79 -1.39
CA GLY A 96 -1.75 -17.36 -0.55
C GLY A 96 -2.89 -16.69 -1.32
N GLU A 97 -3.67 -15.83 -0.64
CA GLU A 97 -4.89 -15.22 -1.20
C GLU A 97 -4.60 -14.16 -2.27
N GLY A 98 -4.22 -14.59 -3.47
CA GLY A 98 -3.99 -13.73 -4.63
C GLY A 98 -2.61 -13.09 -4.67
N GLY A 99 -1.66 -13.57 -3.86
CA GLY A 99 -0.24 -13.27 -4.01
C GLY A 99 0.45 -14.27 -4.94
N MET A 100 1.60 -13.89 -5.50
CA MET A 100 2.43 -14.75 -6.34
C MET A 100 3.86 -14.77 -5.83
N ALA A 101 4.51 -15.91 -5.93
CA ALA A 101 5.93 -16.09 -5.69
C ALA A 101 6.65 -16.53 -6.95
N GLY A 102 7.91 -16.15 -7.04
CA GLY A 102 8.80 -16.48 -8.13
C GLY A 102 10.07 -17.10 -7.59
N ARG A 103 10.54 -18.16 -8.24
CA ARG A 103 11.83 -18.78 -7.97
C ARG A 103 12.63 -18.83 -9.25
N ALA A 104 13.88 -18.41 -9.16
CA ALA A 104 14.83 -18.53 -10.26
C ALA A 104 16.17 -19.12 -9.79
N VAL A 105 16.72 -20.00 -10.60
CA VAL A 105 18.00 -20.66 -10.38
C VAL A 105 18.89 -20.44 -11.59
N ALA A 106 20.14 -20.07 -11.34
CA ALA A 106 21.18 -19.91 -12.35
C ALA A 106 22.42 -20.72 -11.98
N GLU A 107 23.23 -20.97 -13.00
CA GLU A 107 24.51 -21.65 -12.85
C GLU A 107 25.61 -20.78 -13.47
N GLN A 108 26.75 -20.67 -12.79
CA GLN A 108 27.92 -20.00 -13.36
C GLN A 108 29.14 -20.93 -13.36
N PRO A 109 30.01 -20.84 -14.39
CA PRO A 109 31.26 -21.58 -14.43
C PRO A 109 32.18 -21.23 -13.26
N ALA A 110 32.70 -22.23 -12.56
CA ALA A 110 33.64 -22.04 -11.46
C ALA A 110 35.08 -22.05 -11.99
N LEU A 111 35.46 -21.00 -12.72
CA LEU A 111 36.70 -20.91 -13.54
C LEU A 111 37.95 -21.54 -12.91
N MET A 112 38.21 -21.29 -11.62
CA MET A 112 39.38 -21.82 -10.91
C MET A 112 39.12 -23.14 -10.16
N LEU A 113 37.87 -23.42 -9.81
CA LEU A 113 37.48 -24.67 -9.14
C LEU A 113 37.30 -25.83 -10.13
N GLN A 114 37.19 -25.54 -11.42
CA GLN A 114 37.16 -26.53 -12.50
C GLN A 114 38.39 -27.46 -12.48
N MET A 115 39.56 -26.91 -12.13
CA MET A 115 40.80 -27.71 -11.98
C MET A 115 40.71 -28.75 -10.84
N PHE A 116 39.74 -28.59 -9.94
CA PHE A 116 39.49 -29.47 -8.81
C PHE A 116 38.17 -30.25 -8.95
N GLY A 117 37.61 -30.30 -10.16
CA GLY A 117 36.40 -31.09 -10.48
C GLY A 117 35.07 -30.41 -10.14
N MET A 118 35.08 -29.14 -9.75
CA MET A 118 33.85 -28.35 -9.57
C MET A 118 33.63 -27.48 -10.80
N GLU A 119 32.69 -27.86 -11.66
CA GLU A 119 32.50 -27.18 -12.93
C GLU A 119 31.65 -25.91 -12.84
N THR A 120 30.62 -25.94 -11.99
CA THR A 120 29.65 -24.86 -11.84
C THR A 120 29.28 -24.61 -10.38
N ILE A 121 28.81 -23.38 -10.11
CA ILE A 121 28.17 -23.00 -8.85
C ILE A 121 26.71 -22.66 -9.16
N LYS A 122 25.78 -23.31 -8.47
CA LYS A 122 24.35 -23.00 -8.54
C LYS A 122 23.99 -21.97 -7.49
N PHE A 123 23.21 -20.97 -7.88
CA PHE A 123 22.64 -19.98 -6.98
C PHE A 123 21.24 -19.61 -7.45
N GLY A 124 20.45 -19.03 -6.57
CA GLY A 124 19.07 -18.67 -6.90
C GLY A 124 18.49 -17.68 -5.92
N ALA A 125 17.35 -17.14 -6.30
CA ALA A 125 16.56 -16.20 -5.53
C ALA A 125 15.10 -16.63 -5.51
N VAL A 126 14.41 -16.21 -4.45
CA VAL A 126 12.97 -16.37 -4.28
C VAL A 126 12.43 -14.99 -3.93
N ALA A 127 11.34 -14.61 -4.56
CA ALA A 127 10.62 -13.38 -4.28
C ALA A 127 9.14 -13.70 -4.15
N ALA A 128 8.42 -12.91 -3.37
CA ALA A 128 6.97 -13.01 -3.26
C ALA A 128 6.35 -11.62 -3.30
N VAL A 129 5.15 -11.53 -3.87
CA VAL A 129 4.30 -10.36 -3.81
C VAL A 129 2.96 -10.76 -3.21
N GLU A 130 2.41 -9.89 -2.38
CA GLU A 130 1.09 -10.05 -1.80
C GLU A 130 0.29 -8.76 -2.02
N PRO A 131 -1.05 -8.87 -2.16
CA PRO A 131 -1.90 -7.68 -2.16
C PRO A 131 -1.70 -6.92 -0.85
N SER A 132 -1.50 -5.61 -0.97
CA SER A 132 -1.53 -4.73 0.19
C SER A 132 -2.94 -4.76 0.77
N MET A 133 -3.05 -4.94 2.08
CA MET A 133 -4.35 -4.92 2.74
C MET A 133 -4.56 -3.51 3.29
N GLU A 134 -5.63 -2.85 2.84
CA GLU A 134 -6.01 -1.54 3.33
C GLU A 134 -7.30 -1.61 4.16
N LYS A 135 -7.37 -0.75 5.18
CA LYS A 135 -8.54 -0.69 6.04
C LYS A 135 -9.59 0.20 5.38
N LYS A 136 -10.73 -0.38 4.99
CA LYS A 136 -11.85 0.33 4.34
C LYS A 136 -13.09 0.25 5.21
N ILE A 137 -13.82 1.36 5.28
CA ILE A 137 -15.19 1.42 5.81
C ILE A 137 -16.12 0.58 4.93
N VAL A 138 -16.77 -0.40 5.51
CA VAL A 138 -17.80 -1.24 4.87
C VAL A 138 -19.18 -0.66 5.12
N SER A 139 -19.43 -0.16 6.33
CA SER A 139 -20.66 0.54 6.69
C SER A 139 -20.38 1.71 7.62
N ALA A 140 -21.22 2.74 7.53
CA ALA A 140 -21.15 3.93 8.39
C ALA A 140 -22.52 4.14 9.06
N THR A 141 -22.51 4.34 10.37
CA THR A 141 -23.71 4.55 11.19
C THR A 141 -23.71 5.96 11.74
N PHE A 142 -24.75 6.71 11.43
CA PHE A 142 -24.92 8.11 11.79
C PHE A 142 -25.96 8.23 12.90
N LYS A 143 -25.66 9.06 13.90
CA LYS A 143 -26.59 9.40 14.99
C LYS A 143 -26.59 10.91 15.19
N PRO A 144 -27.71 11.61 14.96
CA PRO A 144 -27.78 13.04 15.26
C PRO A 144 -27.77 13.23 16.79
N THR A 145 -27.00 14.19 17.27
CA THR A 145 -26.82 14.45 18.70
C THR A 145 -27.40 15.78 19.14
N ALA A 146 -27.36 16.79 18.27
CA ALA A 146 -28.02 18.07 18.46
C ALA A 146 -28.23 18.73 17.10
N VAL A 147 -29.32 19.49 16.94
CA VAL A 147 -29.56 20.28 15.73
C VAL A 147 -30.22 21.60 16.15
N SER A 148 -29.83 22.69 15.50
CA SER A 148 -30.39 24.02 15.73
C SER A 148 -30.36 24.88 14.46
N GLY A 149 -30.97 26.06 14.54
CA GLY A 149 -31.02 27.04 13.44
C GLY A 149 -32.42 27.26 12.87
N ALA A 150 -32.50 28.19 11.92
CA ALA A 150 -33.77 28.67 11.35
C ALA A 150 -34.12 28.04 9.98
N PHE A 151 -33.22 27.25 9.42
CA PHE A 151 -33.29 26.72 8.06
C PHE A 151 -33.21 25.21 8.04
N ASP A 152 -33.86 24.59 7.05
CA ASP A 152 -33.75 23.16 6.80
C ASP A 152 -32.32 22.78 6.43
N LYS A 153 -31.90 21.59 6.85
CA LYS A 153 -30.55 21.09 6.62
C LYS A 153 -30.57 19.61 6.26
N ASP A 154 -29.74 19.22 5.32
CA ASP A 154 -29.50 17.83 4.98
C ASP A 154 -28.02 17.51 5.10
N ILE A 155 -27.70 16.36 5.69
CA ILE A 155 -26.36 15.80 5.71
C ILE A 155 -26.33 14.62 4.75
N TYR A 156 -25.43 14.69 3.78
CA TYR A 156 -25.14 13.62 2.85
C TYR A 156 -23.79 12.98 3.17
N PHE A 157 -23.72 11.68 3.01
CA PHE A 157 -22.45 10.96 2.88
C PHE A 157 -22.16 10.78 1.40
N PHE A 158 -20.94 11.08 0.96
CA PHE A 158 -20.52 10.86 -0.41
C PHE A 158 -19.23 10.06 -0.51
N THR A 159 -19.07 9.34 -1.61
CA THR A 159 -17.82 8.67 -1.99
C THR A 159 -17.30 9.22 -3.31
N ARG A 160 -15.98 9.14 -3.51
CA ARG A 160 -15.30 9.54 -4.74
C ARG A 160 -14.50 8.38 -5.32
N ASP A 161 -14.37 8.37 -6.65
CA ASP A 161 -13.42 7.51 -7.36
C ASP A 161 -11.99 8.06 -7.24
N ALA A 162 -11.01 7.33 -7.79
CA ALA A 162 -9.59 7.73 -7.77
C ALA A 162 -9.31 9.05 -8.51
N SER A 163 -10.21 9.50 -9.39
CA SER A 163 -10.11 10.80 -10.07
C SER A 163 -10.64 11.97 -9.22
N GLY A 164 -11.19 11.69 -8.03
CA GLY A 164 -11.79 12.68 -7.14
C GLY A 164 -13.24 13.03 -7.48
N ARG A 165 -13.85 12.37 -8.46
CA ARG A 165 -15.25 12.60 -8.84
C ARG A 165 -16.19 11.91 -7.85
N LYS A 166 -17.21 12.62 -7.35
CA LYS A 166 -18.26 12.02 -6.50
C LYS A 166 -19.02 10.95 -7.31
N THR A 167 -18.96 9.70 -6.85
CA THR A 167 -19.64 8.55 -7.49
C THR A 167 -20.95 8.20 -6.80
N ARG A 168 -21.04 8.45 -5.49
CA ARG A 168 -22.24 8.23 -4.69
C ARG A 168 -22.48 9.39 -3.75
N ARG A 169 -23.75 9.70 -3.52
CA ARG A 169 -24.22 10.71 -2.57
C ARG A 169 -25.52 10.21 -1.96
N GLU A 170 -25.54 10.00 -0.65
CA GLU A 170 -26.68 9.41 0.07
C GLU A 170 -27.08 10.31 1.24
N LEU A 171 -28.37 10.62 1.35
CA LEU A 171 -28.91 11.40 2.46
C LEU A 171 -28.88 10.54 3.73
N VAL A 172 -28.13 10.97 4.74
CA VAL A 172 -27.97 10.23 6.00
C VAL A 172 -28.73 10.85 7.16
N LEU A 173 -28.80 12.18 7.21
CA LEU A 173 -29.52 12.92 8.25
C LEU A 173 -30.25 14.12 7.63
N SER A 174 -31.39 14.50 8.21
CA SER A 174 -32.21 15.60 7.71
C SER A 174 -32.85 16.37 8.87
N TYR A 175 -32.98 17.67 8.72
CA TYR A 175 -33.59 18.60 9.65
C TYR A 175 -34.60 19.46 8.91
N ASP A 176 -35.87 19.33 9.30
CA ASP A 176 -37.01 20.05 8.71
C ASP A 176 -37.61 21.01 9.74
N VAL A 177 -37.57 22.31 9.46
CA VAL A 177 -38.24 23.34 10.24
C VAL A 177 -39.73 23.31 9.91
N THR A 178 -40.57 22.88 10.85
CA THR A 178 -41.97 22.54 10.59
C THR A 178 -42.94 23.70 10.86
N SER A 179 -42.67 24.59 11.83
CA SER A 179 -43.45 25.83 12.01
C SER A 179 -42.82 26.83 12.99
N LYS A 180 -42.89 28.14 12.69
CA LYS A 180 -42.71 29.21 13.69
C LYS A 180 -44.00 29.43 14.47
N HIS A 181 -43.96 29.28 15.80
CA HIS A 181 -45.07 29.68 16.65
C HIS A 181 -45.23 31.21 16.62
N PRO A 182 -46.35 31.78 16.11
CA PRO A 182 -46.47 33.22 15.84
C PRO A 182 -46.33 34.10 17.09
N GLN A 183 -46.61 33.55 18.28
CA GLN A 183 -46.65 34.31 19.54
C GLN A 183 -45.45 34.04 20.46
N LEU A 184 -44.66 32.98 20.20
CA LEU A 184 -43.57 32.56 21.09
C LEU A 184 -42.20 32.68 20.40
N GLY A 185 -42.15 32.74 19.07
CA GLY A 185 -40.89 32.89 18.33
C GLY A 185 -40.07 31.62 18.18
N TRP A 186 -40.54 30.47 18.67
CA TRP A 186 -39.85 29.18 18.57
C TRP A 186 -40.27 28.45 17.29
N THR A 187 -39.31 27.77 16.67
CA THR A 187 -39.50 26.84 15.56
C THR A 187 -39.66 25.42 16.10
N SER A 188 -40.77 24.74 15.77
CA SER A 188 -40.79 23.28 15.87
C SER A 188 -40.00 22.70 14.70
N ALA A 189 -39.23 21.65 14.96
CA ALA A 189 -38.42 21.01 13.93
C ALA A 189 -38.40 19.49 14.09
N THR A 190 -38.22 18.81 12.97
CA THR A 190 -38.14 17.36 12.89
C THR A 190 -36.74 16.96 12.44
N VAL A 191 -36.07 16.09 13.20
CA VAL A 191 -34.80 15.48 12.79
C VAL A 191 -35.08 14.05 12.32
N ARG A 192 -34.50 13.65 11.18
CA ARG A 192 -34.61 12.29 10.64
C ARG A 192 -33.22 11.71 10.37
N PRO A 193 -32.89 10.53 10.92
CA PRO A 193 -33.59 9.84 12.02
C PRO A 193 -33.70 10.74 13.27
N ASP A 194 -34.61 10.40 14.19
CA ASP A 194 -34.71 11.16 15.45
C ASP A 194 -33.40 11.09 16.27
N LEU A 195 -33.21 11.98 17.26
CA LEU A 195 -31.98 12.07 18.07
C LEU A 195 -31.61 10.79 18.82
N ASN A 196 -32.55 9.85 18.97
CA ASN A 196 -32.35 8.57 19.65
C ASN A 196 -32.17 7.40 18.68
N ARG A 197 -32.29 7.63 17.38
CA ARG A 197 -32.16 6.61 16.33
C ARG A 197 -30.89 6.82 15.53
N THR A 198 -30.45 5.74 14.92
CA THR A 198 -29.30 5.72 14.03
C THR A 198 -29.74 5.41 12.60
N HIS A 199 -28.96 5.86 11.63
CA HIS A 199 -29.10 5.49 10.23
C HIS A 199 -27.79 4.88 9.75
N THR A 200 -27.84 3.67 9.21
CA THR A 200 -26.66 2.94 8.75
C THR A 200 -26.71 2.76 7.24
N ILE A 201 -25.60 3.06 6.59
CA ILE A 201 -25.42 2.87 5.15
C ILE A 201 -24.30 1.87 4.89
N ASN A 202 -24.41 1.13 3.79
CA ASN A 202 -23.28 0.38 3.23
C ASN A 202 -22.50 1.33 2.32
N VAL A 203 -21.18 1.43 2.48
CA VAL A 203 -20.39 2.45 1.76
C VAL A 203 -20.13 2.07 0.31
N GLY A 204 -19.91 0.78 0.02
CA GLY A 204 -19.55 0.28 -1.31
C GLY A 204 -18.07 0.46 -1.63
N GLU A 205 -17.72 0.49 -2.92
CA GLU A 205 -16.35 0.78 -3.37
C GLU A 205 -16.09 2.29 -3.46
N TYR A 206 -14.91 2.71 -3.04
CA TYR A 206 -14.48 4.12 -3.06
C TYR A 206 -12.97 4.26 -2.91
N SER A 207 -12.45 5.36 -3.46
CA SER A 207 -11.08 5.82 -3.21
C SER A 207 -11.02 6.73 -1.98
N SER A 208 -11.93 7.71 -1.91
CA SER A 208 -12.10 8.60 -0.75
C SER A 208 -13.59 8.83 -0.43
N TYR A 209 -13.87 9.38 0.75
CA TYR A 209 -15.23 9.68 1.19
C TYR A 209 -15.25 11.04 1.92
N GLY A 210 -16.45 11.59 2.07
CA GLY A 210 -16.68 12.81 2.83
C GLY A 210 -18.13 13.00 3.20
N TYR A 211 -18.40 14.15 3.79
CA TYR A 211 -19.72 14.58 4.23
C TYR A 211 -20.05 15.90 3.54
N GLU A 212 -21.32 16.10 3.21
CA GLU A 212 -21.81 17.33 2.62
C GLU A 212 -23.02 17.82 3.41
N MET A 213 -22.97 19.06 3.89
CA MET A 213 -24.15 19.72 4.44
C MET A 213 -24.79 20.60 3.39
N VAL A 214 -26.08 20.39 3.13
CA VAL A 214 -26.90 21.30 2.33
C VAL A 214 -27.83 22.08 3.24
N VAL A 215 -27.83 23.40 3.08
CA VAL A 215 -28.66 24.34 3.84
C VAL A 215 -29.65 25.00 2.89
N TYR A 216 -30.93 24.97 3.25
CA TYR A 216 -32.01 25.58 2.48
C TYR A 216 -32.46 26.88 3.15
N GLU A 217 -31.83 27.98 2.77
CA GLU A 217 -32.12 29.31 3.31
C GLU A 217 -33.42 29.85 2.72
N ASP A 218 -34.55 29.50 3.34
CA ASP A 218 -35.88 30.03 3.03
C ASP A 218 -36.15 31.32 3.80
N VAL A 219 -36.09 32.48 3.12
CA VAL A 219 -36.37 33.78 3.75
C VAL A 219 -37.80 33.92 4.28
N THR A 220 -38.73 33.07 3.82
CA THR A 220 -40.11 33.04 4.32
C THR A 220 -40.23 32.26 5.63
N LEU A 221 -39.18 31.52 6.02
CA LEU A 221 -39.10 30.71 7.24
C LEU A 221 -40.23 29.68 7.34
N LYS A 222 -40.63 29.12 6.20
CA LYS A 222 -41.68 28.10 6.07
C LYS A 222 -41.12 26.68 5.89
N GLY A 223 -39.79 26.53 5.86
CA GLY A 223 -39.14 25.24 5.61
C GLY A 223 -39.21 24.83 4.14
N ASN A 224 -39.25 25.80 3.21
CA ASN A 224 -39.22 25.47 1.79
C ASN A 224 -37.81 25.08 1.36
N ARG A 225 -37.67 23.93 0.71
CA ARG A 225 -36.39 23.45 0.14
C ARG A 225 -36.17 23.89 -1.31
N SER A 226 -37.16 24.52 -1.92
CA SER A 226 -37.10 25.01 -3.29
C SER A 226 -38.13 26.13 -3.52
N GLY A 227 -37.97 26.86 -4.62
CA GLY A 227 -38.88 27.93 -5.03
C GLY A 227 -38.33 29.34 -4.79
N PRO A 228 -39.14 30.37 -5.09
CA PRO A 228 -38.71 31.77 -4.95
C PRO A 228 -38.37 32.09 -3.49
N GLY A 229 -37.19 32.70 -3.28
CA GLY A 229 -36.73 33.08 -1.95
C GLY A 229 -36.00 31.99 -1.16
N VAL A 230 -35.77 30.82 -1.76
CA VAL A 230 -34.90 29.77 -1.19
C VAL A 230 -33.52 29.84 -1.84
N THR A 231 -32.49 30.03 -1.03
CA THR A 231 -31.09 29.88 -1.46
C THR A 231 -30.54 28.55 -0.98
N VAL A 232 -30.04 27.72 -1.88
CA VAL A 232 -29.42 26.43 -1.54
C VAL A 232 -27.91 26.60 -1.45
N LYS A 233 -27.36 26.36 -0.27
CA LYS A 233 -25.90 26.34 -0.04
C LYS A 233 -25.45 24.91 0.24
N SER A 234 -24.31 24.52 -0.30
CA SER A 234 -23.70 23.21 -0.06
C SER A 234 -22.27 23.41 0.42
N TYR A 235 -21.93 22.69 1.49
CA TYR A 235 -20.63 22.72 2.13
C TYR A 235 -20.07 21.30 2.20
N ASP A 236 -18.94 21.09 1.55
CA ASP A 236 -18.25 19.80 1.54
C ASP A 236 -17.21 19.74 2.67
N SER A 237 -17.07 18.58 3.32
CA SER A 237 -16.08 18.33 4.38
C SER A 237 -14.63 18.36 3.90
N ASP A 238 -14.41 18.37 2.59
CA ASP A 238 -13.13 18.54 1.91
C ASP A 238 -13.06 19.86 1.11
N GLY A 239 -14.02 20.77 1.34
CA GLY A 239 -14.07 22.08 0.70
C GLY A 239 -13.07 23.09 1.28
N PRO A 240 -12.76 24.17 0.54
CA PRO A 240 -11.79 25.17 0.97
C PRO A 240 -12.23 25.99 2.20
N ASP A 241 -13.52 25.98 2.54
CA ASP A 241 -14.11 26.68 3.69
C ASP A 241 -14.42 25.75 4.88
N VAL A 242 -13.98 24.48 4.83
CA VAL A 242 -14.28 23.50 5.88
C VAL A 242 -13.85 23.96 7.28
N GLU A 243 -12.73 24.69 7.40
CA GLU A 243 -12.26 25.20 8.68
C GLU A 243 -13.19 26.27 9.29
N ASP A 244 -14.04 26.91 8.50
CA ASP A 244 -15.07 27.83 9.00
C ASP A 244 -16.42 27.14 9.22
N ARG A 245 -16.60 25.94 8.64
CA ARG A 245 -17.92 25.28 8.54
C ARG A 245 -18.05 23.98 9.32
N MET A 246 -16.95 23.31 9.64
CA MET A 246 -16.99 21.97 10.23
C MET A 246 -15.91 21.79 11.30
N ARG A 247 -16.26 21.08 12.37
CA ARG A 247 -15.33 20.55 13.38
C ARG A 247 -15.50 19.05 13.47
N ARG A 248 -14.38 18.36 13.60
CA ARG A 248 -14.29 16.91 13.77
C ARG A 248 -13.49 16.60 15.02
N GLU A 249 -13.98 15.66 15.82
CA GLU A 249 -13.27 15.14 16.97
C GLU A 249 -13.38 13.62 16.99
N GLY A 250 -12.23 12.94 17.15
CA GLY A 250 -12.16 11.49 17.09
C GLY A 250 -11.96 10.95 15.67
N ALA A 251 -12.35 9.68 15.47
CA ALA A 251 -12.20 8.98 14.20
C ALA A 251 -13.29 7.92 14.09
N CYS A 252 -13.93 7.80 12.93
CA CYS A 252 -15.14 7.00 12.82
C CYS A 252 -14.91 5.50 13.09
N GLY A 253 -13.70 4.97 12.82
CA GLY A 253 -13.29 3.60 13.16
C GLY A 253 -12.94 3.33 14.62
N LYS A 254 -13.09 4.30 15.54
CA LYS A 254 -12.85 4.14 16.98
C LYS A 254 -14.16 3.81 17.71
N ALA A 255 -14.04 3.25 18.93
CA ALA A 255 -15.20 2.82 19.73
C ALA A 255 -16.23 3.95 19.99
N ASN A 256 -15.76 5.20 20.15
CA ASN A 256 -16.62 6.35 20.39
C ASN A 256 -17.07 7.05 19.08
N GLY A 257 -16.60 6.56 17.93
CA GLY A 257 -16.80 7.18 16.62
C GLY A 257 -16.09 8.52 16.46
N GLU A 258 -16.57 9.27 15.48
CA GLU A 258 -16.18 10.63 15.19
C GLU A 258 -17.37 11.55 15.46
N ALA A 259 -17.17 12.57 16.27
CA ALA A 259 -18.13 13.64 16.47
C ALA A 259 -17.92 14.70 15.39
N VAL A 260 -19.00 15.04 14.69
CA VAL A 260 -19.02 16.06 13.65
C VAL A 260 -19.97 17.18 14.06
N SER A 261 -19.50 18.41 13.94
CA SER A 261 -20.28 19.61 14.20
C SER A 261 -20.17 20.57 13.02
N TRP A 262 -21.31 21.04 12.52
CA TRP A 262 -21.41 21.92 11.36
C TRP A 262 -21.93 23.31 11.72
N GLU A 263 -21.55 24.29 10.90
CA GLU A 263 -22.03 25.67 10.87
C GLU A 263 -22.62 26.03 9.51
N ASP A 264 -23.78 26.68 9.52
CA ASP A 264 -24.55 26.96 8.32
C ASP A 264 -24.27 28.33 7.67
N GLY A 265 -23.60 29.23 8.38
CA GLY A 265 -23.41 30.60 7.90
C GLY A 265 -23.71 31.69 8.93
N GLY A 266 -24.54 31.40 9.94
CA GLY A 266 -25.05 32.40 10.88
C GLY A 266 -24.04 32.89 11.91
N ASP A 267 -23.32 31.97 12.54
CA ASP A 267 -22.27 32.28 13.51
C ASP A 267 -21.03 31.37 13.35
N ARG A 268 -20.28 31.10 14.43
CA ARG A 268 -19.04 30.30 14.42
C ARG A 268 -18.94 29.35 15.63
N ASN A 269 -20.06 28.94 16.22
CA ASN A 269 -20.11 28.18 17.47
C ASN A 269 -20.15 26.64 17.28
N PHE A 270 -20.28 26.18 16.04
CA PHE A 270 -20.38 24.77 15.62
C PHE A 270 -21.56 24.05 16.28
N GLN A 271 -22.75 24.66 16.33
CA GLN A 271 -23.95 24.13 16.97
C GLN A 271 -25.14 23.88 16.02
N ASP A 272 -25.03 24.23 14.74
CA ASP A 272 -26.17 24.15 13.84
C ASP A 272 -26.56 22.70 13.53
N PHE A 273 -25.60 21.81 13.30
CA PHE A 273 -25.87 20.38 13.14
C PHE A 273 -24.74 19.54 13.73
N LYS A 274 -25.07 18.73 14.74
CA LYS A 274 -24.16 17.80 15.39
C LYS A 274 -24.61 16.36 15.22
N TYR A 275 -23.65 15.50 14.93
CA TYR A 275 -23.86 14.06 14.88
C TYR A 275 -22.60 13.30 15.25
N THR A 276 -22.76 12.03 15.59
CA THR A 276 -21.67 11.07 15.67
C THR A 276 -21.75 10.09 14.53
N VAL A 277 -20.60 9.71 13.97
CA VAL A 277 -20.47 8.66 12.96
C VAL A 277 -19.55 7.56 13.47
N THR A 278 -20.02 6.31 13.41
CA THR A 278 -19.23 5.11 13.69
C THR A 278 -19.11 4.28 12.42
N CYS A 279 -17.91 3.76 12.16
CA CYS A 279 -17.58 2.99 10.96
C CYS A 279 -17.26 1.54 11.31
N ASP A 280 -17.90 0.59 10.62
CA ASP A 280 -17.39 -0.78 10.54
C ASP A 280 -16.30 -0.81 9.48
N GLU A 281 -15.06 -1.02 9.89
CA GLU A 281 -13.90 -1.02 9.02
C GLU A 281 -13.34 -2.44 8.91
N ARG A 282 -13.13 -2.90 7.68
CA ARG A 282 -12.53 -4.22 7.39
C ARG A 282 -11.29 -4.06 6.54
N MET A 283 -10.37 -5.00 6.70
CA MET A 283 -9.25 -5.12 5.77
C MET A 283 -9.81 -5.58 4.43
N LYS A 284 -9.62 -4.77 3.39
CA LYS A 284 -9.86 -5.12 1.99
C LYS A 284 -8.52 -5.21 1.27
N LYS A 285 -8.49 -6.02 0.21
CA LYS A 285 -7.38 -6.00 -0.73
C LYS A 285 -7.35 -4.63 -1.40
N SER A 286 -6.19 -3.99 -1.38
CA SER A 286 -5.88 -2.82 -2.19
C SER A 286 -5.46 -3.29 -3.56
N ASP A 287 -5.69 -2.45 -4.56
CA ASP A 287 -5.17 -2.63 -5.93
C ASP A 287 -3.63 -2.51 -6.00
N THR A 288 -2.97 -2.24 -4.86
CA THR A 288 -1.51 -2.16 -4.77
C THR A 288 -0.90 -3.47 -4.29
N MET A 289 0.11 -3.96 -5.01
CA MET A 289 0.91 -5.12 -4.62
C MET A 289 2.17 -4.67 -3.86
N ARG A 290 2.60 -5.45 -2.87
CA ARG A 290 3.88 -5.23 -2.17
C ARG A 290 4.75 -6.47 -2.24
N LEU A 291 6.06 -6.25 -2.32
CA LEU A 291 7.05 -7.32 -2.14
C LEU A 291 7.06 -7.77 -0.67
N VAL A 292 7.11 -9.08 -0.48
CA VAL A 292 7.27 -9.74 0.80
C VAL A 292 8.59 -10.51 0.74
N LYS A 293 9.47 -10.22 1.70
CA LYS A 293 10.78 -10.88 1.84
C LYS A 293 10.71 -12.02 2.83
#